data_AF-A0A4Q1JQ53-F1
#
_entry.id   AF-A0A4Q1JQ53-F1
#
_cell.length_a   1.000
_cell.length_b   1.000
_cell.length_c   1.000
_cell.angle_alpha   90.00
_cell.angle_beta   90.00
_cell.angle_gamma   90.00
#
_symmetry.space_group_name_H-M   'P 1'
#
loop_
_entity.id
_entity.type
_entity.pdbx_description
1 polymer ?
#
loop_
_entity_poly.entity_id
_entity_poly.type
_entity_poly.pdbx_seq_one_letter_code
_entity_poly.pdbx_strand_id
1 'polypeptide(L)'
;MKSLINNSYVGTLIGLLVPVLSIFIAYLVNFRDEMTFSQFIDGVLVLKIYAKLMAVAVYFGNVICFFLFIKLDWLKAARGVLLATIIYSFIVLLFRVGL
;
A
#
# COMPACT_ATOMS: atom_id res chain seq x y z
N MET A 1 -7.55 26.76 -6.21
CA MET A 1 -7.87 25.80 -7.29
C MET A 1 -8.57 24.58 -6.67
N LYS A 2 -9.73 24.14 -7.18
CA LYS A 2 -10.31 22.84 -6.79
C LYS A 2 -9.40 21.74 -7.32
N SER A 3 -8.61 21.11 -6.46
CA SER A 3 -7.87 19.91 -6.85
C SER A 3 -8.87 18.78 -7.10
N LEU A 4 -8.87 18.22 -8.31
CA LEU A 4 -9.67 17.04 -8.68
C LEU A 4 -9.32 15.82 -7.80
N ILE A 5 -8.11 15.81 -7.26
CA ILE A 5 -7.58 14.74 -6.41
C ILE A 5 -8.10 14.86 -4.97
N ASN A 6 -8.55 16.04 -4.52
CA ASN A 6 -9.07 16.27 -3.17
C ASN A 6 -10.50 15.72 -2.99
N ASN A 7 -10.64 14.41 -3.20
CA ASN A 7 -11.85 13.63 -3.05
C ASN A 7 -11.50 12.37 -2.25
N SER A 8 -12.33 12.01 -1.26
CA SER A 8 -12.11 10.82 -0.44
C SER A 8 -12.09 9.53 -1.25
N TYR A 9 -12.93 9.39 -2.28
CA TYR A 9 -12.91 8.21 -3.16
C TYR A 9 -11.57 8.07 -3.89
N VAL A 10 -11.05 9.18 -4.42
CA VAL A 10 -9.75 9.21 -5.11
C VAL A 10 -8.62 8.90 -4.13
N GLY A 11 -8.65 9.49 -2.93
CA GLY A 11 -7.70 9.20 -1.88
C GLY A 11 -7.70 7.74 -1.45
N THR A 12 -8.87 7.11 -1.33
CA THR A 12 -8.98 5.67 -1.02
C THR A 12 -8.44 4.81 -2.15
N LEU A 13 -8.76 5.11 -3.40
CA LEU A 13 -8.20 4.38 -4.53
C LEU A 13 -6.67 4.48 -4.58
N ILE A 14 -6.12 5.67 -4.35
CA ILE A 14 -4.67 5.86 -4.24
C ILE A 14 -4.10 5.05 -3.07
N GLY A 15 -4.69 5.11 -1.88
CA GLY A 15 -4.23 4.35 -0.72
C GLY A 15 -4.39 2.83 -0.86
N LEU A 16 -5.23 2.35 -1.78
CA LEU A 16 -5.32 0.93 -2.14
C LEU A 16 -4.22 0.51 -3.11
N LEU A 17 -3.86 1.37 -4.07
CA LEU A 17 -2.86 1.09 -5.11
C LEU A 17 -1.42 1.29 -4.63
N VAL A 18 -1.17 2.29 -3.79
CA VAL A 18 0.17 2.66 -3.32
C VAL A 18 0.93 1.49 -2.69
N PRO A 19 0.32 0.63 -1.84
CA PRO A 19 1.03 -0.50 -1.28
C PRO A 19 1.43 -1.56 -2.33
N VAL A 20 0.56 -1.81 -3.33
CA VAL A 20 0.86 -2.72 -4.44
C VAL A 20 2.02 -2.19 -5.27
N LEU A 21 1.99 -0.89 -5.60
CA LEU A 21 3.08 -0.21 -6.31
C LEU A 21 4.37 -0.23 -5.49
N SER A 22 4.29 -0.07 -4.17
CA SER A 22 5.46 -0.09 -3.28
C SER A 22 6.15 -1.46 -3.30
N ILE A 23 5.38 -2.55 -3.29
CA ILE A 23 5.91 -3.91 -3.42
C ILE A 23 6.55 -4.12 -4.79
N PHE A 24 5.88 -3.66 -5.85
CA PHE A 24 6.42 -3.78 -7.20
C PHE A 24 7.71 -2.98 -7.40
N ILE A 25 7.79 -1.77 -6.85
CA ILE A 25 9.02 -0.96 -6.84
C ILE A 25 10.11 -1.67 -6.05
N ALA A 26 9.80 -2.26 -4.88
CA ALA A 26 10.77 -3.03 -4.11
C ALA A 26 11.35 -4.21 -4.91
N TYR A 27 10.50 -4.92 -5.67
CA TYR A 27 10.93 -5.94 -6.63
C TYR A 27 11.87 -5.37 -7.70
N LEU A 28 11.46 -4.28 -8.37
CA LEU A 28 12.23 -3.68 -9.45
C LEU A 28 13.63 -3.21 -9.01
N VAL A 29 13.74 -2.70 -7.79
CA VAL A 29 14.99 -2.11 -7.26
C VAL A 29 15.93 -3.17 -6.69
N ASN A 30 15.40 -4.23 -6.05
CA ASN A 30 16.23 -5.15 -5.27
C ASN A 30 16.31 -6.57 -5.83
N PHE A 31 15.36 -6.99 -6.67
CA PHE A 31 15.20 -8.41 -7.02
C PHE A 31 15.13 -8.68 -8.53
N ARG A 32 14.91 -7.65 -9.35
CA ARG A 32 14.70 -7.79 -10.81
C ARG A 32 15.86 -8.48 -11.53
N ASP A 33 17.09 -8.26 -11.09
CA ASP A 33 18.27 -8.81 -11.76
C ASP A 33 18.54 -10.28 -11.38
N GLU A 34 17.99 -10.74 -10.26
CA GLU A 34 18.24 -12.08 -9.72
C GLU A 34 17.08 -13.05 -9.99
N MET A 35 15.84 -12.55 -10.01
CA MET A 35 14.66 -13.39 -10.13
C MET A 35 13.53 -12.69 -10.89
N THR A 36 12.68 -13.50 -11.52
CA THR A 36 11.45 -13.01 -12.15
C THR A 36 10.40 -12.62 -11.11
N PHE A 37 9.42 -11.81 -11.52
CA PHE A 37 8.35 -11.38 -10.61
C PHE A 37 7.52 -12.57 -10.09
N SER A 38 7.31 -13.61 -10.91
CA SER A 38 6.64 -14.83 -10.44
C SER A 38 7.43 -15.50 -9.33
N GLN A 39 8.73 -15.68 -9.51
CA GLN A 39 9.60 -16.29 -8.49
C GLN A 39 9.66 -15.47 -7.20
N PHE A 40 9.63 -14.14 -7.32
CA PHE A 40 9.53 -13.26 -6.16
C PHE A 40 8.22 -13.48 -5.37
N ILE A 41 7.08 -13.53 -6.06
CA ILE A 41 5.78 -13.80 -5.43
C ILE A 41 5.74 -15.21 -4.84
N ASP A 42 6.25 -16.22 -5.54
CA ASP A 42 6.35 -17.59 -5.04
C ASP A 42 7.19 -17.64 -3.75
N GLY A 43 8.33 -16.95 -3.73
CA GLY A 43 9.17 -16.82 -2.53
C GLY A 43 8.43 -16.17 -1.37
N VAL A 44 7.67 -15.10 -1.61
CA VAL A 44 6.85 -14.41 -0.59
C VAL A 44 5.78 -15.35 0.00
N LEU A 45 5.17 -16.20 -0.83
CA LEU A 45 4.16 -17.18 -0.43
C LEU A 45 4.77 -18.35 0.33
N VAL A 46 5.85 -18.95 -0.19
CA VAL A 46 6.55 -20.09 0.43
C VAL A 46 7.12 -19.72 1.79
N LEU A 47 7.71 -18.53 1.91
CA LEU A 47 8.25 -18.02 3.18
C LEU A 47 7.14 -17.52 4.13
N LYS A 48 5.87 -17.49 3.69
CA LYS A 48 4.71 -16.98 4.43
C LYS A 48 4.92 -15.56 4.98
N ILE A 49 5.62 -14.72 4.22
CA ILE A 49 5.91 -13.32 4.61
C ILE A 49 4.95 -12.31 3.97
N TYR A 50 3.97 -12.76 3.18
CA TYR A 50 3.00 -11.91 2.50
C TYR A 50 2.32 -10.90 3.43
N ALA A 51 1.88 -11.32 4.62
CA ALA A 51 1.23 -10.42 5.58
C ALA A 51 2.19 -9.35 6.12
N LYS A 52 3.46 -9.71 6.36
CA LYS A 52 4.50 -8.77 6.83
C LYS A 52 4.86 -7.78 5.72
N LEU A 53 5.09 -8.28 4.51
CA LEU A 53 5.39 -7.48 3.32
C LEU A 53 4.27 -6.47 3.05
N MET A 54 3.02 -6.94 3.08
CA MET A 54 1.85 -6.08 2.89
C MET A 54 1.76 -5.01 3.98
N ALA A 55 1.94 -5.38 5.24
CA ALA A 55 1.89 -4.42 6.35
C ALA A 55 2.95 -3.32 6.23
N VAL A 56 4.19 -3.67 5.86
CA VAL A 56 5.28 -2.70 5.62
C VAL A 56 4.93 -1.78 4.45
N ALA A 57 4.46 -2.33 3.33
CA ALA A 57 4.09 -1.56 2.16
C ALA A 57 2.93 -0.59 2.43
N VAL A 58 1.92 -1.02 3.19
CA VAL A 58 0.79 -0.17 3.63
C VAL A 58 1.29 0.91 4.56
N TYR A 59 2.04 0.55 5.61
CA TYR A 59 2.51 1.50 6.60
C TYR A 59 3.36 2.59 5.96
N PHE A 60 4.44 2.24 5.26
CA PHE A 60 5.34 3.25 4.69
C PHE A 60 4.73 3.95 3.47
N GLY A 61 4.08 3.20 2.57
CA GLY A 61 3.50 3.77 1.36
C GLY A 61 2.39 4.76 1.67
N ASN A 62 1.38 4.36 2.45
CA ASN A 62 0.24 5.23 2.73
C ASN A 62 0.58 6.38 3.66
N VAL A 63 1.55 6.25 4.57
CA VAL A 63 2.00 7.35 5.42
C VAL A 63 2.62 8.48 4.59
N ILE A 64 3.45 8.15 3.58
CA ILE A 64 4.02 9.15 2.67
C ILE A 64 2.90 9.90 1.95
N CYS A 65 1.92 9.19 1.38
CA CYS A 65 0.79 9.81 0.70
C CYS A 65 -0.08 10.65 1.65
N PHE A 66 -0.30 10.18 2.88
CA PHE A 66 -1.08 10.88 3.89
C PHE A 66 -0.47 12.24 4.24
N PHE A 67 0.82 12.27 4.58
CA PHE A 67 1.52 13.52 4.89
C PHE A 67 1.63 14.45 3.67
N LEU A 68 1.87 13.89 2.48
CA LEU A 68 1.88 14.67 1.24
C LEU A 68 0.53 15.35 1.01
N PHE A 69 -0.58 14.63 1.17
CA PHE A 69 -1.92 15.19 0.99
C PHE A 69 -2.29 16.22 2.06
N ILE A 70 -1.84 16.06 3.30
CA ILE A 70 -1.99 17.11 4.33
C ILE A 70 -1.22 18.36 3.94
N LYS A 71 0.04 18.24 3.51
CA LYS A 71 0.87 19.38 3.11
C LYS A 71 0.27 20.15 1.92
N LEU A 72 -0.45 19.46 1.04
CA LEU A 72 -1.15 20.04 -0.12
C LEU A 72 -2.57 20.53 0.18
N ASP A 73 -3.01 20.49 1.46
CA ASP A 73 -4.37 20.81 1.90
C ASP A 73 -5.47 19.95 1.23
N TRP A 74 -5.12 18.71 0.86
CA TRP A 74 -6.02 17.71 0.28
C TRP A 74 -6.63 16.82 1.35
N LEU A 75 -7.26 17.43 2.35
CA LEU A 75 -7.78 16.75 3.55
C LEU A 75 -8.86 15.70 3.24
N LYS A 76 -9.61 15.80 2.14
CA LYS A 76 -10.58 14.76 1.74
C LYS A 76 -9.85 13.54 1.21
N ALA A 77 -8.81 13.73 0.40
CA ALA A 77 -7.98 12.64 -0.11
C ALA A 77 -7.20 11.96 1.03
N ALA A 78 -6.63 12.75 1.96
CA ALA A 78 -5.94 12.22 3.14
C ALA A 78 -6.84 11.29 3.98
N ARG A 79 -8.10 11.68 4.20
CA ARG A 79 -9.12 10.81 4.83
C ARG A 79 -9.37 9.53 4.02
N GLY A 80 -9.38 9.64 2.70
CA GLY A 80 -9.50 8.48 1.82
C GLY A 80 -8.35 7.49 1.97
N VAL A 81 -7.11 7.99 2.05
CA VAL A 81 -5.91 7.16 2.28
C VAL A 81 -5.99 6.46 3.64
N LEU A 82 -6.42 7.17 4.70
CA LEU A 82 -6.65 6.55 6.01
C LEU A 82 -7.67 5.42 5.96
N LEU A 83 -8.78 5.61 5.23
CA LEU A 83 -9.78 4.56 5.03
C LEU A 83 -9.16 3.31 4.37
N ALA A 84 -8.33 3.49 3.34
CA ALA A 84 -7.62 2.38 2.71
C ALA A 84 -6.67 1.66 3.69
N THR A 85 -5.96 2.39 4.55
CA THR A 85 -5.11 1.81 5.60
C THR A 85 -5.91 1.01 6.62
N ILE A 86 -7.11 1.48 6.99
CA ILE A 86 -8.02 0.73 7.89
C ILE A 86 -8.46 -0.57 7.21
N ILE A 87 -8.88 -0.51 5.94
CA ILE A 87 -9.27 -1.70 5.16
C ILE A 87 -8.11 -2.72 5.14
N TYR A 88 -6.90 -2.29 4.82
CA TYR A 88 -5.73 -3.17 4.83
C TYR A 88 -5.43 -3.74 6.22
N SER A 89 -5.61 -2.95 7.28
CA SER A 89 -5.42 -3.43 8.66
C SER A 89 -6.36 -4.59 8.97
N PHE A 90 -7.63 -4.50 8.58
CA PHE A 90 -8.59 -5.61 8.71
C PHE A 90 -8.18 -6.82 7.87
N ILE A 91 -7.76 -6.61 6.62
CA ILE A 91 -7.29 -7.69 5.74
C ILE A 91 -6.10 -8.43 6.37
N VAL A 92 -5.08 -7.71 6.83
CA VAL A 92 -3.89 -8.29 7.47
C VAL A 92 -4.26 -9.01 8.77
N LEU A 93 -5.18 -8.45 9.57
CA LEU A 93 -5.70 -9.12 10.77
C LEU A 93 -6.37 -10.45 10.44
N LEU A 94 -7.26 -10.47 9.44
CA LEU A 94 -7.94 -11.70 9.01
C LEU A 94 -6.94 -12.76 8.53
N PHE A 95 -5.96 -12.36 7.71
CA PHE A 95 -4.91 -13.26 7.22
C PHE A 95 -3.97 -13.77 8.31
N ARG A 96 -3.85 -13.05 9.43
CA ARG A 96 -2.97 -13.44 10.54
C ARG A 96 -3.69 -14.21 11.65
N VAL A 97 -4.99 -13.99 11.82
CA VAL A 97 -5.79 -14.61 12.89
C VAL A 97 -6.59 -15.82 12.39
N GLY A 98 -6.94 -15.89 11.09
CA GLY A 98 -7.87 -16.87 10.53
C GLY A 98 -7.32 -17.85 9.50
N LEU A 99 -6.00 -17.96 9.33
CA LEU A 99 -5.31 -18.94 8.47
C LEU A 99 -4.09 -19.52 9.17
#